data_AF-A0A7V8BXV3-F1
#
_entry.id   AF-A0A7V8BXV3-F1
#
_cell.length_a   1.000
_cell.length_b   1.000
_cell.length_c   1.000
_cell.angle_alpha   90.00
_cell.angle_beta   90.00
_cell.angle_gamma   90.00
#
_symmetry.space_group_name_H-M   'P 1'
#
loop_
_entity.id
_entity.type
_entity.pdbx_description
1 polymer ?
#
loop_
_entity_poly.entity_id
_entity_poly.type
_entity_poly.pdbx_seq_one_letter_code
_entity_poly.pdbx_strand_id
1 'polypeptide(L)'
;YPPLARERGWSGTAEIEVDVPREGAPRQVVLARSSGHDILDRAALAMMSRAAAAAALPDSLRGRAFAVRLPVVFDLDEAPPP
;
A
#
# COMPACT_ATOMS: atom_id res chain seq x y z
N TYR A 1 -11.24 0.11 -2.68
CA TYR A 1 -11.32 1.38 -3.42
C TYR A 1 -12.16 2.39 -2.63
N PRO A 2 -11.73 3.66 -2.44
CA PRO A 2 -12.50 4.66 -1.70
C PRO A 2 -13.79 5.06 -2.43
N PRO A 3 -14.97 5.04 -1.78
CA PRO A 3 -16.23 5.34 -2.45
C PRO A 3 -16.26 6.73 -3.09
N LEU A 4 -15.68 7.75 -2.44
CA LEU A 4 -15.62 9.12 -2.94
C LEU A 4 -14.73 9.28 -4.19
N ALA A 5 -13.67 8.49 -4.32
CA ALA A 5 -12.82 8.49 -5.51
C ALA A 5 -13.53 7.81 -6.69
N ARG A 6 -14.35 6.79 -6.40
CA ARG A 6 -15.13 6.06 -7.41
C ARG A 6 -16.21 6.92 -8.01
N GLU A 7 -16.91 7.69 -7.18
CA GLU A 7 -17.93 8.65 -7.61
C GLU A 7 -17.36 9.82 -8.43
N ARG A 8 -16.07 10.14 -8.24
CA ARG A 8 -15.39 11.25 -8.94
C ARG A 8 -14.55 10.83 -10.13
N GLY A 9 -14.44 9.53 -10.40
CA GLY A 9 -13.60 9.02 -11.48
C GLY A 9 -12.11 9.31 -11.28
N TRP A 10 -11.62 9.29 -10.04
CA TRP A 10 -10.21 9.57 -9.74
C TRP A 10 -9.34 8.32 -9.85
N SER A 11 -8.60 8.18 -10.94
CA SER A 11 -7.57 7.16 -11.11
C SER A 11 -6.18 7.72 -10.83
N GLY A 12 -5.24 6.83 -10.50
CA GLY A 12 -3.86 7.19 -10.25
C GLY A 12 -3.05 6.05 -9.64
N THR A 13 -1.74 6.23 -9.60
CA THR A 13 -0.81 5.25 -9.02
C THR A 13 -0.05 5.89 -7.88
N ALA A 14 -0.27 5.39 -6.67
CA ALA A 14 0.54 5.77 -5.50
C ALA A 14 1.66 4.73 -5.32
N GLU A 15 2.91 5.16 -5.18
CA GLU A 15 3.99 4.25 -4.83
C GLU A 15 4.15 4.24 -3.31
N ILE A 16 4.10 3.05 -2.73
CA ILE A 16 4.23 2.83 -1.30
C ILE A 16 5.52 2.06 -1.06
N GLU A 17 6.32 2.54 -0.13
CA GLU A 17 7.51 1.85 0.36
C GLU A 17 7.20 1.26 1.72
N VAL A 18 7.45 -0.04 1.86
CA VAL A 18 7.27 -0.78 3.09
C VAL A 18 8.64 -1.17 3.60
N ASP A 19 9.05 -0.56 4.70
CA ASP A 19 10.26 -0.92 5.41
C ASP A 19 9.95 -2.01 6.44
N VAL A 20 10.58 -3.15 6.23
CA VAL A 20 10.55 -4.27 7.17
C VAL A 20 11.89 -4.25 7.91
N PRO A 21 11.93 -3.80 9.17
CA PRO A 21 13.16 -3.80 9.94
C PRO A 21 13.56 -5.23 10.34
N ARG A 22 14.82 -5.39 10.76
CA ARG A 22 15.28 -6.59 11.46
C ARG A 22 14.43 -6.75 12.74
N GLU A 23 14.07 -8.01 13.06
CA GLU A 23 13.18 -8.41 14.16
C GLU A 23 13.17 -7.45 15.37
N GLY A 24 11.96 -7.14 15.87
CA GLY A 24 11.76 -6.35 17.08
C GLY A 24 11.26 -4.92 16.87
N ALA A 25 11.18 -4.44 15.62
CA ALA A 25 10.61 -3.13 15.30
C ALA A 25 9.35 -3.23 14.42
N PRO A 26 8.39 -2.28 14.56
CA PRO A 26 7.20 -2.24 13.72
C PRO A 26 7.58 -1.88 12.28
N ARG A 27 6.93 -2.55 11.32
CA ARG A 27 7.06 -2.25 9.89
C ARG A 27 6.61 -0.81 9.65
N GLN A 28 7.38 -0.06 8.88
CA GLN A 28 7.02 1.30 8.47
C GLN A 28 6.44 1.25 7.07
N VAL A 29 5.40 2.04 6.84
CA VAL A 29 4.76 2.18 5.53
C VAL A 29 4.76 3.66 5.20
N VAL A 30 5.46 4.02 4.13
CA VAL A 30 5.65 5.41 3.73
C VAL A 30 5.23 5.61 2.28
N LEU A 31 4.73 6.80 1.98
CA LEU A 31 4.37 7.18 0.61
C LEU A 31 5.65 7.59 -0.12
N ALA A 32 6.10 6.76 -1.06
CA ALA A 32 7.25 7.07 -1.90
C ALA A 32 6.86 8.03 -3.04
N ARG A 33 5.65 7.88 -3.58
CA ARG A 33 5.11 8.75 -4.63
C ARG A 33 3.61 8.93 -4.48
N SER A 34 3.17 10.18 -4.49
CA SER A 34 1.75 10.53 -4.51
C SER A 34 1.12 10.15 -5.85
N SER A 35 -0.13 9.68 -5.79
CA SER A 35 -1.02 9.47 -6.94
C SER A 35 -1.56 10.78 -7.54
N GLY A 36 -1.26 11.93 -6.93
CA GLY A 36 -1.84 13.23 -7.27
C GLY A 36 -3.15 13.53 -6.53
N HIS A 37 -3.65 12.60 -5.71
CA HIS A 37 -4.86 12.78 -4.91
C HIS A 37 -4.65 12.28 -3.47
N ASP A 38 -4.69 13.19 -2.50
CA ASP A 38 -4.51 12.85 -1.07
C ASP A 38 -5.45 11.74 -0.57
N ILE A 39 -6.67 11.63 -1.14
CA ILE A 39 -7.61 10.60 -0.72
C ILE A 39 -7.17 9.20 -1.16
N LEU A 40 -6.60 9.09 -2.36
CA LEU A 40 -6.07 7.84 -2.89
C LEU A 40 -4.80 7.47 -2.14
N ASP A 41 -3.93 8.45 -1.85
CA ASP A 41 -2.71 8.24 -1.09
C ASP A 41 -2.99 7.73 0.33
N ARG A 42 -3.92 8.38 1.04
CA ARG A 42 -4.35 7.92 2.37
C ARG A 42 -4.96 6.53 2.33
N ALA A 43 -5.75 6.23 1.31
CA ALA A 43 -6.33 4.90 1.13
C ALA A 43 -5.24 3.84 0.84
N ALA A 44 -4.26 4.17 -0.01
CA ALA A 44 -3.14 3.29 -0.33
C ALA A 44 -2.33 2.96 0.91
N LEU A 45 -1.97 3.98 1.72
CA LEU A 45 -1.26 3.81 2.97
C LEU A 45 -2.03 2.92 3.95
N ALA A 46 -3.33 3.15 4.12
CA ALA A 46 -4.17 2.37 5.02
C ALA A 46 -4.31 0.90 4.56
N MET A 47 -4.50 0.67 3.26
CA MET A 47 -4.56 -0.67 2.67
C MET A 47 -3.23 -1.40 2.84
N MET A 48 -2.12 -0.72 2.54
CA MET A 48 -0.80 -1.32 2.59
C MET A 48 -0.32 -1.56 4.03
N SER A 49 -0.66 -0.70 4.98
CA SER A 49 -0.44 -0.93 6.41
C SER A 49 -1.13 -2.20 6.91
N ARG A 50 -2.41 -2.39 6.56
CA ARG A 50 -3.16 -3.61 6.88
C ARG A 50 -2.58 -4.84 6.19
N ALA A 51 -2.25 -4.74 4.91
CA ALA A 51 -1.65 -5.83 4.15
C ALA A 51 -0.30 -6.23 4.74
N ALA A 52 0.57 -5.27 5.07
CA ALA A 52 1.87 -5.53 5.68
C ALA A 52 1.76 -6.18 7.07
N ALA A 53 0.73 -5.81 7.85
CA ALA A 53 0.45 -6.43 9.14
C ALA A 53 -0.07 -7.88 8.99
N ALA A 54 -0.89 -8.15 7.98
CA ALA A 54 -1.42 -9.48 7.69
C ALA A 54 -0.45 -10.38 6.89
N ALA A 55 0.51 -9.79 6.17
CA ALA A 55 1.44 -10.50 5.32
C ALA A 55 2.45 -11.31 6.14
N ALA A 56 2.37 -12.63 5.97
CA ALA A 56 3.38 -13.54 6.45
C ALA A 56 4.71 -13.28 5.71
N LEU A 57 5.77 -13.01 6.47
CA LEU A 57 7.12 -12.91 5.91
C LEU A 57 7.62 -14.30 5.53
N PRO A 58 8.10 -14.51 4.29
CA PRO A 58 8.81 -15.72 3.92
C PRO A 58 10.00 -15.95 4.86
N ASP A 59 10.29 -17.20 5.18
CA ASP A 59 11.40 -17.56 6.08
C ASP A 59 12.75 -16.98 5.60
N SER A 60 12.97 -16.90 4.29
CA SER A 60 14.18 -16.34 3.68
C SER A 60 14.37 -14.83 3.90
N LEU A 61 13.28 -14.11 4.19
CA LEU A 61 13.26 -12.67 4.47
C LEU A 61 13.06 -12.37 5.96
N ARG A 62 12.73 -13.38 6.77
CA ARG A 62 12.56 -13.22 8.22
C ARG A 62 13.91 -12.86 8.86
N GLY A 63 13.88 -11.91 9.80
CA GLY A 63 15.08 -11.46 10.51
C GLY A 63 16.07 -10.68 9.63
N ARG A 64 15.66 -10.19 8.46
CA ARG A 64 16.45 -9.28 7.61
C ARG A 64 15.75 -7.95 7.50
N ALA A 65 16.53 -6.87 7.52
CA ALA A 65 16.01 -5.55 7.18
C ALA A 65 15.93 -5.44 5.66
N PHE A 66 14.76 -5.08 5.13
CA PHE A 66 14.57 -4.85 3.71
C PHE A 66 13.43 -3.84 3.47
N ALA A 67 13.51 -3.12 2.37
CA ALA A 67 12.49 -2.21 1.90
C ALA A 67 11.87 -2.78 0.61
N VAL A 68 10.56 -2.67 0.45
CA VAL A 68 9.86 -3.05 -0.78
C VAL A 68 9.05 -1.88 -1.28
N ARG A 69 9.24 -1.50 -2.54
CA ARG A 69 8.35 -0.57 -3.24
C ARG A 69 7.27 -1.31 -4.00
N LEU A 70 6.03 -0.95 -3.72
CA LEU A 70 4.85 -1.51 -4.36
C LEU A 70 4.00 -0.38 -4.95
N PRO A 71 3.71 -0.40 -6.26
CA PRO A 71 2.76 0.52 -6.86
C PRO A 71 1.33 0.07 -6.49
N VAL A 72 0.55 0.98 -5.94
CA VAL A 72 -0.89 0.83 -5.71
C VAL A 72 -1.62 1.55 -6.84
N VAL A 73 -2.16 0.78 -7.77
CA VAL A 73 -2.92 1.29 -8.91
C VAL A 73 -4.39 1.39 -8.52
N PHE A 74 -4.97 2.58 -8.63
CA PHE A 74 -6.39 2.81 -8.48
C PHE A 74 -7.02 2.92 -9.86
N ASP A 75 -7.60 1.81 -10.31
CA ASP A 75 -8.41 1.75 -11.52
C ASP A 75 -9.91 1.72 -11.17
N LEU A 76 -10.72 2.44 -11.95
CA LEU A 76 -12.17 2.55 -11.76
C LEU A 76 -12.91 1.40 -12.44
N ASP A 77 -12.27 0.72 -13.39
CA ASP A 77 -12.86 -0.39 -14.14
C ASP A 77 -12.87 -1.71 -13.36
N GLU A 78 -12.19 -1.79 -12.21
CA GLU A 78 -12.21 -2.99 -11.37
C GLU A 78 -13.39 -2.95 -10.38
N ALA A 79 -14.54 -3.43 -10.83
CA ALA A 79 -15.60 -3.84 -9.93
C ALA A 79 -15.05 -4.95 -8.98
N PRO A 80 -15.31 -4.90 -7.67
CA PRO A 80 -14.88 -5.98 -6.78
C PRO A 80 -15.51 -7.30 -7.27
N PRO A 81 -14.76 -8.42 -7.24
CA PRO A 81 -15.33 -9.71 -7.62
C PRO A 81 -16.55 -10.03 -6.73
N PRO A 82 -17.59 -10.67 -7.31
CA PRO A 82 -18.88 -10.89 -6.66
C PRO A 82 -18.80 -11.72 -5.38
#